data_AF-A0A3A1WFG4-F1
#
_entry.id   AF-A0A3A1WFG4-F1
#
_cell.length_a   1.000
_cell.length_b   1.000
_cell.length_c   1.000
_cell.angle_alpha   90.00
_cell.angle_beta   90.00
_cell.angle_gamma   90.00
#
_symmetry.space_group_name_H-M   'P 1'
#
loop_
_entity.id
_entity.type
_entity.pdbx_description
1 polymer ?
#
loop_
_entity_poly.entity_id
_entity_poly.type
_entity_poly.pdbx_seq_one_letter_code
_entity_poly.pdbx_strand_id
1 'polypeptide(L)'
;MGTQSAGFAYRLARIATGHVTPTYRSGRGSRKWLQTDPEFMAAFATAKSKVAAMSVQYVVMEDDITQALLEIYCAVALQTPHNSFRTT
;
A
#
# COMPACT_ATOMS: atom_id res chain seq x y z
N MET A 1 -5.43 12.34 -16.48
CA MET A 1 -5.54 12.64 -15.04
C MET A 1 -4.80 11.57 -14.26
N GLY A 2 -3.57 11.84 -13.83
CA GLY A 2 -2.81 10.93 -12.98
C GLY A 2 -3.50 10.81 -11.64
N THR A 3 -4.11 9.66 -11.36
CA THR A 3 -4.71 9.41 -10.06
C THR A 3 -3.56 9.25 -9.08
N GLN A 4 -3.41 10.18 -8.14
CA GLN A 4 -2.63 9.95 -6.92
C GLN A 4 -3.31 8.80 -6.18
N SER A 5 -2.95 7.58 -6.55
CA SER A 5 -3.58 6.39 -6.01
C SER A 5 -3.08 6.26 -4.58
N ALA A 6 -3.96 6.39 -3.59
CA ALA A 6 -3.66 6.17 -2.18
C ALA A 6 -3.26 4.69 -1.98
N GLY A 7 -2.02 4.36 -2.36
CA GLY A 7 -1.57 2.98 -2.57
C GLY A 7 -1.57 2.18 -1.27
N PHE A 8 -1.17 2.81 -0.17
CA PHE A 8 -1.22 2.19 1.15
C PHE A 8 -2.66 1.92 1.59
N ALA A 9 -3.57 2.89 1.47
CA ALA A 9 -4.99 2.69 1.76
C ALA A 9 -5.61 1.59 0.88
N TYR A 10 -5.20 1.51 -0.39
CA TYR A 10 -5.64 0.46 -1.31
C TYR A 10 -5.16 -0.92 -0.86
N ARG A 11 -3.91 -1.04 -0.42
CA ARG A 11 -3.38 -2.29 0.16
C ARG A 11 -4.13 -2.70 1.42
N LEU A 12 -4.45 -1.75 2.30
CA LEU A 12 -5.25 -2.02 3.50
C LEU A 12 -6.65 -2.53 3.14
N ALA A 13 -7.31 -1.95 2.14
CA ALA A 13 -8.60 -2.40 1.66
C ALA A 13 -8.55 -3.84 1.12
N ARG A 14 -7.50 -4.18 0.36
CA ARG A 14 -7.27 -5.54 -0.15
C ARG A 14 -7.10 -6.57 0.97
N ILE A 15 -6.41 -6.21 2.05
CA ILE A 15 -6.26 -7.08 3.21
C ILE A 15 -7.62 -7.27 3.89
N ALA A 16 -8.38 -6.18 4.08
CA ALA A 16 -9.67 -6.21 4.73
C ALA A 16 -10.72 -7.07 3.99
N THR A 17 -10.69 -7.08 2.66
CA THR A 17 -11.65 -7.85 1.83
C THR A 17 -11.09 -9.18 1.31
N GLY A 18 -9.94 -9.63 1.81
CA GLY A 18 -9.35 -10.93 1.42
C GLY A 18 -8.75 -10.97 0.00
N HIS A 19 -8.67 -9.84 -0.71
CA HIS A 19 -8.07 -9.72 -2.03
C HIS A 19 -6.56 -9.44 -1.96
N VAL A 20 -5.78 -10.25 -1.22
CA VAL A 20 -4.37 -9.97 -0.91
C VAL A 20 -3.40 -10.13 -2.10
N THR A 21 -3.66 -11.06 -3.02
CA THR A 21 -2.76 -11.38 -4.14
C THR A 21 -2.99 -10.46 -5.33
N PRO A 22 -2.06 -9.55 -5.72
CA PRO A 22 -2.22 -8.70 -6.89
C PRO A 22 -2.37 -9.53 -8.15
N THR A 23 -3.35 -9.21 -8.99
CA THR A 23 -3.48 -9.82 -10.31
C THR A 23 -2.94 -8.85 -11.36
N TYR A 24 -1.84 -9.24 -12.01
CA TYR A 24 -1.29 -8.49 -13.15
C TYR A 24 -2.09 -8.71 -14.45
N ARG A 25 -3.10 -9.59 -14.42
CA ARG A 25 -4.03 -9.84 -15.52
C ARG A 25 -5.32 -9.05 -15.32
N SER A 26 -5.93 -8.64 -16.44
CA SER A 26 -7.29 -8.08 -16.45
C SER A 26 -8.30 -9.12 -15.95
N GLY A 27 -9.34 -8.67 -15.25
CA GLY A 27 -10.41 -9.54 -14.72
C GLY A 27 -10.54 -9.50 -13.20
N ARG A 28 -11.01 -10.60 -12.60
CA ARG A 28 -11.27 -10.70 -11.15
C ARG A 28 -10.00 -10.40 -10.35
N GLY A 29 -10.13 -9.57 -9.31
CA GLY A 29 -9.00 -9.15 -8.47
C GLY A 29 -8.16 -8.00 -9.05
N SER A 30 -8.38 -7.62 -10.31
CA SER A 30 -7.74 -6.45 -10.92
C SER A 30 -8.26 -5.16 -10.29
N ARG A 31 -7.49 -4.08 -10.42
CA ARG A 31 -7.89 -2.77 -9.87
C ARG A 31 -9.25 -2.30 -10.37
N LYS A 32 -9.51 -2.45 -11.67
CA LYS A 32 -10.77 -2.04 -12.29
C LYS A 32 -11.95 -2.86 -11.78
N TRP A 33 -11.76 -4.16 -11.56
CA TRP A 33 -12.79 -5.04 -11.02
C TRP A 33 -13.08 -4.73 -9.55
N LEU A 34 -12.05 -4.51 -8.72
CA LEU A 34 -12.21 -4.15 -7.31
C LEU A 34 -12.96 -2.82 -7.12
N GLN A 35 -12.82 -1.89 -8.06
CA GLN A 35 -13.57 -0.63 -8.04
C GLN A 35 -15.06 -0.79 -8.33
N THR A 36 -15.49 -1.91 -8.90
CA THR A 36 -16.92 -2.22 -9.09
C THR A 36 -17.55 -2.91 -7.89
N ASP A 37 -16.75 -3.34 -6.91
CA ASP A 37 -17.21 -3.99 -5.69
C ASP A 37 -17.53 -2.95 -4.60
N PRO A 38 -18.80 -2.81 -4.17
CA PRO A 38 -19.17 -1.86 -3.12
C PRO A 38 -18.48 -2.13 -1.77
N GLU A 39 -18.25 -3.39 -1.41
CA GLU A 39 -17.58 -3.76 -0.16
C GLU A 39 -16.13 -3.27 -0.16
N PHE A 40 -15.43 -3.51 -1.28
CA PHE A 40 -14.07 -3.01 -1.47
C PHE A 40 -14.00 -1.48 -1.40
N MET A 41 -14.94 -0.78 -2.03
CA MET A 41 -14.95 0.69 -2.05
C MET A 41 -15.22 1.28 -0.67
N ALA A 42 -16.07 0.65 0.15
CA ALA A 42 -16.29 1.04 1.54
C ALA A 42 -15.04 0.82 2.41
N ALA A 43 -14.37 -0.32 2.26
CA ALA A 43 -13.11 -0.61 2.94
C ALA A 43 -12.00 0.38 2.52
N PHE A 44 -11.94 0.72 1.23
CA PHE A 44 -10.99 1.70 0.70
C PHE A 44 -11.23 3.12 1.23
N ALA A 45 -12.48 3.56 1.28
CA ALA A 45 -12.82 4.87 1.87
C ALA A 45 -12.39 4.95 3.34
N THR A 46 -12.68 3.89 4.12
CA THR A 46 -12.27 3.79 5.53
C THR A 46 -10.75 3.83 5.68
N ALA A 47 -10.03 3.04 4.89
CA ALA A 47 -8.57 3.02 4.91
C ALA A 47 -7.96 4.36 4.49
N LYS A 48 -8.56 5.04 3.50
CA LYS A 48 -8.10 6.35 3.03
C LYS A 48 -8.25 7.40 4.12
N SER A 49 -9.39 7.44 4.81
CA SER A 49 -9.59 8.36 5.94
C SER A 49 -8.59 8.09 7.08
N LYS A 50 -8.33 6.81 7.39
CA LYS A 50 -7.32 6.43 8.38
C LYS A 50 -5.93 6.95 8.02
N VAL A 51 -5.49 6.73 6.77
CA VAL A 51 -4.18 7.18 6.29
C VAL A 51 -4.09 8.71 6.27
N ALA A 52 -5.16 9.39 5.87
CA ALA A 52 -5.20 10.86 5.87
C ALA A 52 -5.09 11.47 7.27
N ALA A 53 -5.54 10.75 8.31
CA ALA A 53 -5.43 11.17 9.70
C ALA A 53 -4.08 10.81 10.36
N MET A 54 -3.17 10.11 9.67
CA MET A 54 -1.86 9.77 10.23
C MET A 54 -0.97 11.00 10.31
N SER A 55 -0.34 11.21 11.48
CA SER A 55 0.80 12.12 11.58
C SER A 55 2.02 11.46 10.97
N VAL A 56 2.57 12.05 9.92
CA VAL A 56 3.73 11.51 9.19
C VAL A 56 4.94 12.40 9.46
N GLN A 57 6.07 11.76 9.76
CA GLN A 57 7.39 12.38 9.76
C GLN A 57 8.24 11.69 8.71
N TYR A 58 9.18 12.43 8.11
CA TYR A 58 10.06 11.90 7.08
C TYR A 58 11.51 12.27 7.38
N VAL A 59 12.42 11.43 6.89
CA VAL A 59 13.86 11.64 6.89
C VAL A 59 14.30 11.67 5.44
N VAL A 60 15.08 12.68 5.05
CA VAL A 60 15.62 12.80 3.70
C VAL A 60 16.94 12.06 3.63
N MET A 61 17.07 11.19 2.63
CA MET A 61 18.30 10.47 2.30
C MET A 61 18.61 10.74 0.83
N GLU A 62 19.74 11.37 0.55
CA GLU A 62 20.14 11.75 -0.82
C GLU A 62 20.80 10.60 -1.59
N ASP A 63 21.41 9.65 -0.89
CA ASP A 63 22.08 8.49 -1.48
C ASP A 63 21.15 7.26 -1.49
N ASP A 64 20.91 6.72 -2.68
CA ASP A 64 20.00 5.59 -2.92
C ASP A 64 20.41 4.33 -2.15
N ILE A 65 21.72 4.06 -2.04
CA ILE A 65 22.24 2.88 -1.34
C ILE A 65 21.95 3.00 0.16
N THR A 66 22.22 4.17 0.72
CA THR A 66 21.99 4.43 2.15
C THR A 66 20.50 4.46 2.46
N GLN A 67 19.65 4.97 1.56
CA GLN A 67 18.20 4.88 1.68
C GLN A 67 17.75 3.41 1.75
N ALA A 68 18.22 2.57 0.83
CA ALA A 68 17.85 1.15 0.81
C ALA A 68 18.27 0.43 2.12
N LEU A 69 19.48 0.73 2.64
CA LEU A 69 19.95 0.18 3.91
C LEU A 69 19.07 0.62 5.09
N LEU A 70 18.68 1.91 5.13
CA LEU A 70 17.79 2.43 6.16
C LEU A 70 16.41 1.76 6.11
N GLU A 71 15.85 1.57 4.91
CA GLU A 71 14.56 0.89 4.73
C GLU A 71 14.59 -0.55 5.27
N ILE A 72 15.67 -1.30 4.97
CA ILE A 72 15.87 -2.66 5.48
C ILE A 72 16.02 -2.64 7.01
N TYR A 73 16.86 -1.75 7.53
CA TYR A 73 17.08 -1.62 8.98
C TYR A 73 15.77 -1.34 9.71
N CYS A 74 14.99 -0.36 9.24
CA CYS A 74 13.68 -0.03 9.81
C CYS A 74 12.72 -1.23 9.76
N ALA A 75 12.71 -1.99 8.66
CA ALA A 75 11.85 -3.17 8.54
C ALA A 75 12.18 -4.26 9.57
N VAL A 76 13.48 -4.48 9.83
CA VAL A 76 13.97 -5.44 10.82
C VAL A 76 13.75 -4.93 12.25
N ALA A 77 14.22 -3.73 12.55
CA ALA A 77 14.21 -3.16 13.90
C ALA A 77 12.79 -2.88 14.42
N LEU A 78 11.89 -2.42 13.54
CA LEU A 78 10.51 -2.08 13.91
C LEU A 78 9.50 -3.18 13.57
N GLN A 79 9.97 -4.29 12.97
CA GLN A 79 9.12 -5.41 12.54
C GLN A 79 7.90 -4.97 11.72
N THR A 80 8.11 -4.03 10.79
CA THR A 80 7.02 -3.42 10.04
C THR A 80 6.29 -4.44 9.15
N PRO A 81 4.95 -4.57 9.22
CA PRO A 81 4.21 -5.64 8.54
C PRO A 81 3.95 -5.37 7.04
N HIS A 82 4.31 -4.18 6.54
CA HIS A 82 3.94 -3.75 5.19
C HIS A 82 5.13 -3.49 4.27
N ASN A 83 6.36 -3.46 4.78
CA ASN A 83 7.54 -3.35 3.92
C ASN A 83 7.72 -4.65 3.12
N SER A 84 8.07 -4.52 1.84
CA SER A 84 8.32 -5.67 0.95
C SER A 84 9.39 -5.31 -0.06
N PHE A 85 10.43 -6.15 -0.14
CA PHE A 85 11.58 -5.96 -1.05
C PHE A 85 11.57 -6.98 -2.19
N ARG A 86 10.49 -7.73 -2.36
CA ARG A 86 10.38 -8.75 -3.41
C ARG A 86 10.05 -8.09 -4.75
N THR A 87 10.88 -8.33 -5.76
CA THR A 87 10.66 -7.90 -7.14
C THR A 87 10.10 -9.08 -7.95
N THR A 88 8.77 -9.25 -8.00
CA THR A 88 8.08 -10.26 -8.82
C THR A 88 6.92 -9.68 -9.58
#